data_AF-A0A1I4F9G0-F1
#
_entry.id   AF-A0A1I4F9G0-F1
#
_cell.length_a   1.000
_cell.length_b   1.000
_cell.length_c   1.000
_cell.angle_alpha   90.00
_cell.angle_beta   90.00
_cell.angle_gamma   90.00
#
_symmetry.space_group_name_H-M   'P 1'
#
loop_
_entity.id
_entity.type
_entity.pdbx_description
1 polymer ?
#
loop_
_entity_poly.entity_id
_entity_poly.type
_entity_poly.pdbx_seq_one_letter_code
_entity_poly.pdbx_strand_id
1 'polypeptide(L)'
;MMTIETENGRQLDALLAELHEMLPDSSTQDVAAFADAHPGYRRQILAFAAAWLVMPSGVEGEGVSDEQPSSGVVAALDRFWAKGATPVSDPFAALDYAALERIAAECRIDASILRKLERRLIDAMTIPGKLLAWLAHSLGSDIASLFGFLCGAPVSSGADYYAPSGPKATGKINFADAVRSSTLTGEQKDFWLREAGS
;
A
#
# COMPACT_ATOMS: atom_id res chain seq x y z
N MET A 1 -15.34 -4.25 28.82
CA MET A 1 -14.58 -5.29 28.11
C MET A 1 -14.50 -4.89 26.64
N MET A 2 -13.72 -3.85 26.32
CA MET A 2 -13.72 -3.22 24.98
C MET A 2 -12.33 -2.70 24.56
N THR A 3 -11.28 -2.98 25.35
CA THR A 3 -9.93 -2.43 25.18
C THR A 3 -8.95 -3.38 24.50
N ILE A 4 -9.21 -4.69 24.52
CA ILE A 4 -8.23 -5.70 24.08
C ILE A 4 -8.23 -5.85 22.55
N GLU A 5 -9.38 -5.72 21.89
CA GLU A 5 -9.48 -5.88 20.43
C GLU A 5 -8.86 -4.69 19.66
N THR A 6 -9.01 -3.47 20.18
CA THR A 6 -8.41 -2.27 19.57
C THR A 6 -6.89 -2.18 19.77
N GLU A 7 -6.36 -2.81 20.81
CA GLU A 7 -4.91 -2.86 21.07
C GLU A 7 -4.22 -3.89 20.17
N ASN A 8 -4.81 -5.08 20.04
CA ASN A 8 -4.30 -6.11 19.12
C ASN A 8 -4.31 -5.65 17.65
N GLY A 9 -5.36 -4.95 17.22
CA GLY A 9 -5.43 -4.38 15.86
C GLY A 9 -4.30 -3.39 15.59
N ARG A 10 -4.10 -2.42 16.49
CA ARG A 10 -3.02 -1.42 16.36
C ARG A 10 -1.63 -2.05 16.39
N GLN A 11 -1.44 -3.11 17.18
CA GLN A 11 -0.17 -3.83 17.22
C GLN A 11 0.08 -4.57 15.89
N LEU A 12 -0.94 -5.22 15.33
CA LEU A 12 -0.84 -5.86 14.02
C LEU A 12 -0.50 -4.84 12.93
N ASP A 13 -1.19 -3.71 12.89
CA ASP A 13 -0.92 -2.66 11.90
C ASP A 13 0.52 -2.13 12.01
N ALA A 14 1.03 -1.92 13.23
CA ALA A 14 2.43 -1.52 13.41
C ALA A 14 3.41 -2.56 12.83
N LEU A 15 3.16 -3.85 13.05
CA LEU A 15 3.99 -4.94 12.50
C LEU A 15 3.89 -5.05 10.98
N LEU A 16 2.71 -4.82 10.41
CA LEU A 16 2.53 -4.85 8.95
C LEU A 16 3.19 -3.65 8.27
N ALA A 17 3.21 -2.49 8.92
CA ALA A 17 3.93 -1.31 8.45
C ALA A 17 5.45 -1.54 8.45
N GLU A 18 5.99 -2.09 9.54
CA GLU A 18 7.41 -2.46 9.64
C GLU A 18 7.80 -3.51 8.59
N LEU A 19 6.95 -4.53 8.42
CA LEU A 19 7.13 -5.54 7.38
C LEU A 19 7.13 -4.92 5.98
N HIS A 20 6.23 -3.98 5.68
CA HIS A 20 6.20 -3.28 4.38
C HIS A 20 7.51 -2.54 4.07
N GLU A 21 8.10 -1.87 5.06
CA GLU A 21 9.38 -1.17 4.93
C GLU A 21 10.55 -2.15 4.77
N MET A 22 10.48 -3.31 5.41
CA MET A 22 11.51 -4.34 5.34
C MET A 22 11.46 -5.14 4.01
N LEU A 23 10.27 -5.37 3.47
CA LEU A 23 10.01 -6.22 2.30
C LEU A 23 10.82 -5.92 1.01
N PRO A 24 11.07 -4.65 0.59
CA PRO A 24 11.81 -4.39 -0.65
C PRO A 24 13.22 -5.02 -0.69
N ASP A 25 13.89 -5.11 0.46
CA ASP A 25 15.26 -5.65 0.56
C ASP A 25 15.32 -7.02 1.27
N SER A 26 14.16 -7.58 1.65
CA SER A 26 14.09 -8.81 2.46
C SER A 26 13.97 -10.08 1.66
N SER A 27 14.64 -11.14 2.14
CA SER A 27 14.43 -12.49 1.63
C SER A 27 13.20 -13.15 2.26
N THR A 28 12.74 -14.27 1.68
CA THR A 28 11.68 -15.10 2.26
C THR A 28 12.07 -15.65 3.65
N GLN A 29 13.36 -15.84 3.91
CA GLN A 29 13.84 -16.27 5.21
C GLN A 29 13.68 -15.17 6.27
N ASP A 30 13.89 -13.91 5.90
CA ASP A 30 13.72 -12.75 6.79
C ASP A 30 12.24 -12.55 7.13
N VAL A 31 11.34 -12.67 6.14
CA VAL A 31 9.88 -12.64 6.35
C VAL A 31 9.43 -13.79 7.26
N ALA A 32 9.96 -15.00 7.07
CA ALA A 32 9.62 -16.15 7.92
C ALA A 32 10.12 -15.95 9.36
N ALA A 33 11.36 -15.47 9.53
CA ALA A 33 11.93 -15.16 10.83
C ALA A 33 11.13 -14.06 11.56
N PHE A 34 10.72 -13.02 10.84
CA PHE A 34 9.83 -11.97 11.36
C PHE A 34 8.48 -12.55 11.79
N ALA A 35 7.88 -13.43 10.98
CA ALA A 35 6.62 -14.07 11.32
C ALA A 35 6.73 -15.02 12.54
N ASP A 36 7.86 -15.74 12.69
CA ASP A 36 8.13 -16.62 13.82
C ASP A 36 8.45 -15.84 15.12
N ALA A 37 9.01 -14.62 15.01
CA ALA A 37 9.18 -13.70 16.13
C ALA A 37 7.83 -13.14 16.65
N HIS A 38 6.79 -13.16 15.81
CA HIS A 38 5.44 -12.66 16.14
C HIS A 38 4.35 -13.74 15.97
N PRO A 39 4.38 -14.82 16.78
CA PRO A 39 3.53 -16.00 16.58
C PRO A 39 2.03 -15.70 16.65
N GLY A 40 1.62 -14.68 17.42
CA GLY A 40 0.22 -14.23 17.49
C GLY A 40 -0.33 -13.59 16.21
N TYR A 41 0.56 -13.06 15.37
CA TYR A 41 0.22 -12.35 14.12
C TYR A 41 0.82 -13.02 12.86
N ARG A 42 1.48 -14.16 13.05
CA ARG A 42 2.22 -14.91 12.01
C ARG A 42 1.41 -15.11 10.73
N ARG A 43 0.13 -15.43 10.85
CA ARG A 43 -0.74 -15.68 9.69
C ARG A 43 -0.98 -14.40 8.88
N GLN A 44 -1.21 -13.29 9.57
CA GLN A 44 -1.49 -11.99 8.96
C GLN A 44 -0.22 -11.41 8.32
N ILE A 45 0.93 -11.55 8.99
CA ILE A 45 2.26 -11.20 8.45
C ILE A 45 2.53 -11.96 7.15
N LEU A 46 2.38 -13.29 7.17
CA LEU A 46 2.60 -14.11 5.97
C LEU A 46 1.59 -13.82 4.87
N ALA A 47 0.33 -13.55 5.22
CA ALA A 47 -0.68 -13.15 4.24
C ALA A 47 -0.33 -11.80 3.59
N PHE A 48 0.13 -10.82 4.37
CA PHE A 48 0.55 -9.52 3.83
C PHE A 48 1.75 -9.64 2.90
N ALA A 49 2.82 -10.31 3.34
CA ALA A 49 3.98 -10.58 2.50
C ALA A 49 3.61 -11.37 1.24
N ALA A 50 2.61 -12.25 1.35
CA ALA A 50 2.12 -12.99 0.21
C ALA A 50 1.38 -12.14 -0.81
N ALA A 51 0.52 -11.23 -0.36
CA ALA A 51 -0.14 -10.27 -1.24
C ALA A 51 0.89 -9.39 -1.97
N TRP A 52 1.97 -9.02 -1.28
CA TRP A 52 3.07 -8.23 -1.83
C TRP A 52 3.85 -8.98 -2.93
N LEU A 53 4.18 -10.26 -2.73
CA LEU A 53 4.98 -11.07 -3.66
C LEU A 53 4.25 -11.52 -4.94
N VAL A 54 2.91 -11.59 -4.91
CA VAL A 54 2.09 -11.99 -6.08
C VAL A 54 1.95 -10.84 -7.10
N MET A 55 2.39 -9.64 -6.74
CA MET A 55 2.27 -8.48 -7.61
C MET A 55 3.23 -8.58 -8.82
N PRO A 56 2.76 -8.30 -10.04
CA PRO A 56 3.66 -8.16 -11.17
C PRO A 56 4.54 -6.94 -10.91
N SER A 57 5.84 -7.15 -10.72
CA SER A 57 6.84 -6.09 -10.79
C SER A 57 6.67 -5.41 -12.15
N GLY A 58 6.11 -4.21 -12.13
CA GLY A 58 5.84 -3.45 -13.34
C GLY A 58 7.14 -3.04 -14.01
N VAL A 59 7.64 -3.86 -14.92
CA VAL A 59 8.73 -3.50 -15.83
C VAL A 59 8.20 -3.43 -17.26
N GLU A 60 7.73 -2.24 -17.65
CA GLU A 60 7.95 -1.77 -19.01
C GLU A 60 9.21 -0.90 -18.97
N GLY A 61 10.36 -1.48 -19.31
CA GLY A 61 11.64 -0.76 -19.29
C GLY A 61 12.84 -1.70 -19.35
N GLU A 62 13.17 -2.11 -20.56
CA GLU A 62 14.41 -2.72 -21.06
C GLU A 62 15.63 -2.75 -20.10
N GLY A 63 15.98 -3.96 -19.63
CA GLY A 63 17.36 -4.41 -19.39
C GLY A 63 18.06 -4.03 -18.09
N VAL A 64 17.76 -4.70 -16.96
CA VAL A 64 18.71 -4.95 -15.85
C VAL A 64 18.37 -6.29 -15.18
N SER A 65 19.40 -7.02 -14.74
CA SER A 65 19.48 -8.41 -14.28
C SER A 65 18.31 -8.99 -13.48
N ASP A 66 17.95 -10.20 -13.90
CA ASP A 66 17.02 -11.14 -13.31
C ASP A 66 17.58 -11.73 -12.01
N GLU A 67 17.12 -11.23 -10.87
CA GLU A 67 16.86 -12.08 -9.71
C GLU A 67 15.35 -12.24 -9.60
N GLN A 68 14.80 -13.14 -10.44
CA GLN A 68 13.43 -13.62 -10.27
C GLN A 68 13.19 -14.05 -8.81
N PRO A 69 12.11 -13.60 -8.16
CA PRO A 69 11.69 -14.21 -6.90
C PRO A 69 11.48 -15.70 -7.19
N SER A 70 12.26 -16.55 -6.51
CA SER A 70 12.33 -17.98 -6.81
C SER A 70 10.91 -18.58 -6.96
N SER A 71 10.66 -19.21 -8.10
CA SER A 71 9.33 -19.70 -8.54
C SER A 71 8.56 -20.52 -7.49
N GLY A 72 9.27 -21.13 -6.52
CA GLY A 72 8.66 -21.83 -5.38
C GLY A 72 7.91 -20.94 -4.39
N VAL A 73 8.31 -19.67 -4.25
CA VAL A 73 7.66 -18.68 -3.36
C VAL A 73 6.32 -18.26 -3.93
N VAL A 74 6.27 -17.94 -5.22
CA VAL A 74 5.02 -17.61 -5.92
C VAL A 74 4.05 -18.80 -5.88
N ALA A 75 4.52 -20.02 -6.09
CA ALA A 75 3.67 -21.22 -6.07
C ALA A 75 3.12 -21.58 -4.67
N ALA A 76 3.90 -21.39 -3.61
CA ALA A 76 3.46 -21.64 -2.24
C ALA A 76 2.38 -20.65 -1.78
N LEU A 77 2.52 -19.40 -2.22
CA LEU A 77 1.57 -18.32 -1.94
C LEU A 77 0.32 -18.40 -2.83
N ASP A 78 0.46 -18.67 -4.12
CA ASP A 78 -0.67 -18.86 -5.04
C ASP A 78 -1.63 -19.96 -4.55
N ARG A 79 -1.06 -21.06 -4.01
CA ARG A 79 -1.82 -22.13 -3.36
C ARG A 79 -2.52 -21.71 -2.06
N PHE A 80 -1.99 -20.72 -1.34
CA PHE A 80 -2.62 -20.13 -0.17
C PHE A 80 -3.80 -19.22 -0.58
N TRP A 81 -3.67 -18.50 -1.71
CA TRP A 81 -4.64 -17.50 -2.20
C TRP A 81 -5.76 -18.03 -3.08
N ALA A 82 -5.56 -19.15 -3.78
CA ALA A 82 -6.62 -19.83 -4.56
C ALA A 82 -7.84 -20.25 -3.71
N LYS A 83 -7.80 -20.06 -2.39
CA LYS A 83 -8.87 -20.35 -1.44
C LYS A 83 -9.56 -19.14 -0.81
N GLY A 84 -9.19 -17.88 -1.10
CA GLY A 84 -9.66 -16.78 -0.25
C GLY A 84 -9.57 -15.33 -0.73
N ALA A 85 -9.56 -15.03 -2.03
CA ALA A 85 -9.67 -13.63 -2.49
C ALA A 85 -11.10 -13.10 -2.26
N THR A 86 -11.39 -12.59 -1.06
CA THR A 86 -12.59 -11.79 -0.81
C THR A 86 -12.49 -10.45 -1.55
N PRO A 87 -13.60 -9.92 -2.09
CA PRO A 87 -13.59 -8.59 -2.71
C PRO A 87 -13.14 -7.57 -1.68
N VAL A 88 -12.06 -6.84 -1.98
CA VAL A 88 -11.56 -5.79 -1.11
C VAL A 88 -12.55 -4.63 -1.13
N SER A 89 -13.16 -4.35 0.02
CA SER A 89 -14.05 -3.20 0.19
C SER A 89 -13.27 -1.89 -0.05
N ASP A 90 -13.92 -0.90 -0.67
CA ASP A 90 -13.36 0.43 -0.81
C ASP A 90 -13.38 1.18 0.54
N PRO A 91 -12.22 1.46 1.15
CA PRO A 91 -12.16 2.12 2.45
C PRO A 91 -12.51 3.62 2.38
N PHE A 92 -12.59 4.19 1.17
CA PHE A 92 -12.92 5.61 0.96
C PHE A 92 -14.40 5.85 0.61
N ALA A 93 -15.17 4.80 0.28
CA ALA A 93 -16.50 4.93 -0.30
C ALA A 93 -17.54 5.69 0.56
N ALA A 94 -17.36 5.70 1.88
CA ALA A 94 -18.26 6.38 2.82
C ALA A 94 -17.85 7.81 3.17
N LEU A 95 -16.72 8.31 2.64
CA LEU A 95 -16.15 9.60 3.02
C LEU A 95 -16.68 10.74 2.15
N ASP A 96 -17.11 11.81 2.79
CA ASP A 96 -17.36 13.08 2.13
C ASP A 96 -16.08 13.93 2.02
N TYR A 97 -16.17 15.06 1.30
CA TYR A 97 -15.02 15.93 1.06
C TYR A 97 -14.37 16.47 2.35
N ALA A 98 -15.17 16.86 3.35
CA ALA A 98 -14.63 17.37 4.62
C ALA A 98 -13.96 16.26 5.42
N ALA A 99 -14.49 15.03 5.37
CA ALA A 99 -13.84 13.87 5.98
C ALA A 99 -12.48 13.56 5.33
N LEU A 100 -12.39 13.64 3.99
CA LEU A 100 -11.13 13.47 3.27
C LEU A 100 -10.09 14.53 3.64
N GLU A 101 -10.48 15.81 3.69
CA GLU A 101 -9.57 16.90 4.11
C GLU A 101 -9.05 16.69 5.54
N ARG A 102 -9.92 16.24 6.46
CA ARG A 102 -9.53 15.94 7.84
C ARG A 102 -8.52 14.79 7.90
N ILE A 103 -8.78 13.69 7.19
CA ILE A 103 -7.89 12.52 7.16
C ILE A 103 -6.53 12.90 6.53
N ALA A 104 -6.53 13.70 5.47
CA ALA A 104 -5.30 14.20 4.87
C ALA A 104 -4.45 14.98 5.90
N ALA A 105 -5.09 15.90 6.64
CA ALA A 105 -4.42 16.67 7.68
C ALA A 105 -3.88 15.78 8.83
N GLU A 106 -4.66 14.81 9.30
CA GLU A 106 -4.24 13.82 10.31
C GLU A 106 -3.01 13.03 9.85
N CYS A 107 -2.98 12.64 8.57
CA CYS A 107 -1.89 11.92 7.95
C CYS A 107 -0.75 12.84 7.46
N ARG A 108 -0.79 14.15 7.73
CA ARG A 108 0.21 15.13 7.27
C ARG A 108 0.47 15.09 5.75
N ILE A 109 -0.52 14.71 4.97
CA ILE A 109 -0.53 14.80 3.49
C ILE A 109 -1.55 15.86 3.07
N ASP A 110 -1.51 16.32 1.83
CA ASP A 110 -2.58 17.18 1.31
C ASP A 110 -3.65 16.33 0.62
N ALA A 111 -4.83 16.92 0.45
CA ALA A 111 -5.96 16.22 -0.14
C ALA A 111 -5.73 15.76 -1.58
N SER A 112 -4.81 16.36 -2.34
CA SER A 112 -4.49 15.87 -3.69
C SER A 112 -3.80 14.50 -3.66
N ILE A 113 -2.93 14.24 -2.69
CA ILE A 113 -2.32 12.91 -2.48
C ILE A 113 -3.40 11.91 -2.08
N LEU A 114 -4.27 12.27 -1.13
CA LEU A 114 -5.35 11.38 -0.69
C LEU A 114 -6.30 11.00 -1.83
N ARG A 115 -6.68 11.96 -2.69
CA ARG A 115 -7.49 11.69 -3.90
C ARG A 115 -6.78 10.79 -4.92
N LYS A 116 -5.45 10.88 -5.03
CA LYS A 116 -4.69 9.96 -5.88
C LYS A 116 -4.67 8.54 -5.30
N LEU A 117 -4.63 8.40 -3.97
CA LEU A 117 -4.72 7.10 -3.29
C LEU A 117 -6.10 6.47 -3.46
N GLU A 118 -7.18 7.23 -3.24
CA GLU A 118 -8.57 6.81 -3.50
C GLU A 118 -8.72 6.25 -4.92
N ARG A 119 -8.14 6.93 -5.91
CA ARG A 119 -8.21 6.54 -7.33
C ARG A 119 -7.14 5.51 -7.73
N ARG A 120 -6.33 5.03 -6.77
CA ARG A 120 -5.25 4.05 -6.97
C ARG A 120 -4.24 4.48 -8.05
N LEU A 121 -3.94 5.78 -8.08
CA LEU A 121 -3.02 6.45 -9.00
C LEU A 121 -1.60 6.55 -8.45
N ILE A 122 -1.38 6.22 -7.18
CA ILE A 122 -0.05 6.08 -6.59
C ILE A 122 0.29 4.60 -6.54
N ASP A 123 1.53 4.27 -6.88
CA ASP A 123 2.05 2.93 -6.71
C ASP A 123 2.13 2.61 -5.22
N ALA A 124 1.32 1.64 -4.78
CA ALA A 124 1.20 1.24 -3.39
C ALA A 124 2.56 0.84 -2.79
N MET A 125 3.46 0.30 -3.61
CA MET A 125 4.81 -0.15 -3.22
C MET A 125 5.71 0.99 -2.78
N THR A 126 5.42 2.19 -3.27
CA THR A 126 6.25 3.37 -3.01
C THR A 126 5.74 4.16 -1.81
N ILE A 127 4.63 3.73 -1.20
CA ILE A 127 4.02 4.38 -0.05
C ILE A 127 4.75 3.93 1.22
N PRO A 128 5.27 4.84 2.05
CA PRO A 128 5.90 4.46 3.32
C PRO A 128 4.94 3.68 4.23
N GLY A 129 5.46 2.66 4.93
CA GLY A 129 4.67 1.85 5.87
C GLY A 129 4.00 2.71 6.93
N LYS A 130 4.71 3.75 7.40
CA LYS A 130 4.17 4.78 8.29
C LYS A 130 2.89 5.45 7.77
N LEU A 131 2.82 5.80 6.48
CA LEU A 131 1.62 6.42 5.90
C LEU A 131 0.48 5.41 5.78
N LEU A 132 0.76 4.17 5.40
CA LEU A 132 -0.24 3.09 5.38
C LEU A 132 -0.87 2.88 6.76
N ALA A 133 -0.05 2.87 7.82
CA ALA A 133 -0.53 2.74 9.19
C ALA A 133 -1.43 3.92 9.62
N TRP A 134 -1.03 5.15 9.32
CA TRP A 134 -1.83 6.33 9.65
C TRP A 134 -3.16 6.35 8.90
N LEU A 135 -3.15 6.01 7.60
CA LEU A 135 -4.37 5.93 6.79
C LEU A 135 -5.29 4.83 7.29
N ALA A 136 -4.77 3.62 7.53
CA ALA A 136 -5.56 2.51 8.05
C ALA A 136 -6.27 2.90 9.36
N HIS A 137 -5.52 3.52 10.28
CA HIS A 137 -6.07 4.03 11.54
C HIS A 137 -7.16 5.09 11.32
N SER A 138 -6.91 6.12 10.52
CA SER A 138 -7.88 7.21 10.27
C SER A 138 -9.11 6.73 9.50
N LEU A 139 -8.99 5.68 8.68
CA LEU A 139 -10.08 5.07 7.91
C LEU A 139 -10.84 4.01 8.70
N GLY A 140 -10.34 3.59 9.88
CA GLY A 140 -10.91 2.46 10.62
C GLY A 140 -10.78 1.13 9.89
N SER A 141 -9.77 1.00 9.02
CA SER A 141 -9.43 -0.21 8.27
C SER A 141 -8.12 -0.81 8.82
N ASP A 142 -7.84 -2.07 8.51
CA ASP A 142 -6.51 -2.64 8.71
C ASP A 142 -5.60 -2.35 7.50
N ILE A 143 -4.29 -2.41 7.71
CA ILE A 143 -3.29 -2.15 6.66
C ILE A 143 -3.40 -3.14 5.50
N ALA A 144 -3.70 -4.42 5.75
CA ALA A 144 -3.76 -5.42 4.68
C ALA A 144 -4.94 -5.14 3.71
N SER A 145 -6.09 -4.77 4.26
CA SER A 145 -7.26 -4.35 3.47
C SER A 145 -6.99 -3.07 2.68
N LEU A 146 -6.39 -2.05 3.31
CA LEU A 146 -6.05 -0.79 2.63
C LEU A 146 -5.01 -1.02 1.53
N PHE A 147 -3.94 -1.75 1.83
CA PHE A 147 -2.90 -2.07 0.86
C PHE A 147 -3.47 -2.86 -0.33
N GLY A 148 -4.25 -3.92 -0.06
CA GLY A 148 -4.94 -4.69 -1.09
C GLY A 148 -5.85 -3.83 -1.97
N PHE A 149 -6.51 -2.81 -1.41
CA PHE A 149 -7.29 -1.85 -2.19
C PHE A 149 -6.40 -1.01 -3.11
N LEU A 150 -5.31 -0.44 -2.59
CA LEU A 150 -4.38 0.43 -3.33
C LEU A 150 -3.63 -0.30 -4.46
N CYS A 151 -3.40 -1.61 -4.27
CA CYS A 151 -2.82 -2.48 -5.30
C CYS A 151 -3.75 -2.67 -6.50
N GLY A 152 -5.06 -2.45 -6.36
CA GLY A 152 -6.04 -2.59 -7.44
C GLY A 152 -5.76 -1.70 -8.67
N ALA A 153 -6.48 -1.96 -9.75
CA ALA A 153 -6.38 -1.18 -10.98
C ALA A 153 -6.78 0.30 -10.73
N PRO A 154 -6.08 1.26 -11.36
CA PRO A 154 -6.44 2.68 -11.33
C PRO A 154 -7.89 2.93 -11.70
N VAL A 155 -8.56 3.82 -10.98
CA VAL A 155 -9.92 4.25 -11.28
C VAL A 155 -9.86 5.52 -12.13
N SER A 156 -9.88 5.35 -13.45
CA SER A 156 -10.00 6.49 -14.38
C SER A 156 -11.41 7.06 -14.33
N SER A 157 -11.52 8.38 -14.25
CA SER A 157 -12.80 9.07 -14.45
C SER A 157 -13.02 9.20 -15.96
N GLY A 158 -14.23 8.95 -16.46
CA GLY A 158 -14.56 8.84 -17.89
C GLY A 158 -14.29 10.06 -18.80
N ALA A 159 -13.63 11.12 -18.30
CA ALA A 159 -13.22 12.28 -19.08
C ALA A 159 -12.01 12.02 -19.99
N ASP A 160 -11.20 10.99 -19.71
CA ASP A 160 -10.05 10.59 -20.55
C ASP A 160 -10.46 9.80 -21.81
N TYR A 161 -11.76 9.55 -22.01
CA TYR A 161 -12.28 8.70 -23.10
C TYR A 161 -12.37 9.40 -24.47
N TYR A 162 -12.12 10.71 -24.56
CA TYR A 162 -12.29 11.49 -25.80
C TYR A 162 -11.01 12.07 -26.42
N ALA A 163 -9.82 11.68 -25.96
CA ALA A 163 -8.59 12.04 -26.66
C ALA A 163 -8.34 11.06 -27.84
N PRO A 164 -8.11 11.55 -29.07
CA PRO A 164 -7.91 10.71 -30.27
C PRO A 164 -6.56 9.96 -30.30
N SER A 165 -5.78 10.04 -29.23
CA SER A 165 -4.67 9.14 -28.95
C SER A 165 -5.16 8.23 -27.82
N GLY A 166 -5.37 6.94 -28.12
CA GLY A 166 -5.98 5.94 -27.23
C GLY A 166 -5.47 5.98 -25.79
N PRO A 167 -6.20 5.39 -24.83
CA PRO A 167 -6.01 5.63 -23.40
C PRO A 167 -4.54 5.43 -23.04
N LYS A 168 -3.83 6.55 -22.88
CA LYS A 168 -2.56 6.55 -22.19
C LYS A 168 -2.97 6.21 -20.78
N ALA A 169 -2.79 4.96 -20.38
CA ALA A 169 -2.84 4.60 -18.98
C ALA A 169 -1.98 5.66 -18.29
N THR A 170 -2.59 6.59 -17.57
CA THR A 170 -1.87 7.44 -16.63
C THR A 170 -1.34 6.45 -15.62
N GLY A 171 -0.14 5.93 -15.88
CA GLY A 171 0.51 4.93 -15.07
C GLY A 171 0.54 5.42 -13.63
N LYS A 172 0.47 4.48 -12.69
CA LYS A 172 0.66 4.82 -11.28
C LYS A 172 1.96 5.62 -11.14
N ILE A 173 1.91 6.72 -10.41
CA ILE A 173 3.12 7.49 -10.07
C ILE A 173 3.69 6.98 -8.76
N ASN A 174 4.99 7.13 -8.55
CA ASN A 174 5.55 6.86 -7.23
C ASN A 174 5.07 7.93 -6.22
N PHE A 175 5.06 7.57 -4.95
CA PHE A 175 4.64 8.44 -3.85
C PHE A 175 5.56 9.66 -3.73
N ALA A 176 6.87 9.50 -3.94
CA ALA A 176 7.82 10.62 -3.89
C ALA A 176 7.47 11.72 -4.91
N ASP A 177 7.03 11.37 -6.11
CA ASP A 177 6.60 12.30 -7.17
C ASP A 177 5.23 12.89 -6.84
N ALA A 178 4.35 12.14 -6.20
CA ALA A 178 3.11 12.68 -5.64
C ALA A 178 3.42 13.76 -4.59
N VAL A 179 4.37 13.51 -3.69
CA VAL A 179 4.84 14.48 -2.68
C VAL A 179 5.50 15.69 -3.32
N ARG A 180 6.38 15.52 -4.32
CA ARG A 180 7.02 16.65 -5.02
C ARG A 180 6.01 17.57 -5.69
N SER A 181 5.01 16.98 -6.37
CA SER A 181 3.94 17.70 -7.08
C SER A 181 2.81 18.25 -6.20
N SER A 182 2.85 17.97 -4.89
CA SER A 182 1.83 18.38 -3.94
C SER A 182 1.90 19.85 -3.49
N THR A 183 0.88 20.26 -2.74
CA THR A 183 0.79 21.56 -2.06
C THR A 183 1.36 21.55 -0.64
N LEU A 184 1.98 20.44 -0.21
CA LEU A 184 2.62 20.31 1.11
C LEU A 184 3.69 21.39 1.36
N THR A 185 3.88 21.74 2.64
CA THR A 185 4.96 22.65 3.03
C THR A 185 6.33 21.99 2.79
N GLY A 186 7.39 22.80 2.69
CA GLY A 186 8.75 22.28 2.50
C GLY A 186 9.16 21.26 3.56
N GLU A 187 8.80 21.50 4.82
CA GLU A 187 9.06 20.59 5.95
C GLU A 187 8.31 19.26 5.81
N GLN A 188 7.04 19.29 5.39
CA GLN A 188 6.26 18.07 5.16
C GLN A 188 6.76 17.28 3.96
N LYS A 189 7.19 17.97 2.88
CA LYS A 189 7.81 17.31 1.73
C LYS A 189 9.12 16.63 2.11
N ASP A 190 10.00 17.31 2.86
CA ASP A 190 11.27 16.73 3.33
C ASP A 190 11.03 15.50 4.22
N PHE A 191 10.07 15.59 5.14
CA PHE A 191 9.66 14.46 5.97
C PHE A 191 9.27 13.25 5.11
N TRP A 192 8.33 13.41 4.18
CA TRP A 192 7.83 12.29 3.37
C TRP A 192 8.83 11.79 2.33
N LEU A 193 9.69 12.65 1.79
CA LEU A 193 10.73 12.22 0.86
C LEU A 193 11.83 11.39 1.54
N ARG A 194 12.12 11.67 2.82
CA ARG A 194 13.02 10.82 3.62
C ARG A 194 12.42 9.45 3.87
N GLU A 195 11.14 9.41 4.23
CA GLU A 195 10.41 8.17 4.51
C GLU A 195 10.18 7.33 3.23
N ALA A 196 10.08 7.96 2.05
CA ALA A 196 9.88 7.27 0.78
C ALA A 196 11.18 6.75 0.13
N GLY A 197 12.35 7.10 0.69
CA GLY A 197 13.66 6.68 0.21
C GLY A 197 14.52 6.00 1.28
N SER A 198 13.92 5.64 2.42
CA SER A 198 14.51 4.73 3.42
C SER A 198 14.04 3.31 3.14
#